data_AF-A0A3D4NSG8-F1
#
_entry.id   AF-A0A3D4NSG8-F1
#
_cell.length_a   1.000
_cell.length_b   1.000
_cell.length_c   1.000
_cell.angle_alpha   90.00
_cell.angle_beta   90.00
_cell.angle_gamma   90.00
#
_symmetry.space_group_name_H-M   'P 1'
#
loop_
_entity.id
_entity.type
_entity.pdbx_description
1 polymer ?
#
loop_
_entity_poly.entity_id
_entity_poly.type
_entity_poly.pdbx_seq_one_letter_code
_entity_poly.pdbx_strand_id
1 'polypeptide(L)'
;ITRALPQLVEGSRGTLVLFSSRKQMQDVFDGLDRDWRKQVFIQGNLSKQETLNKHKARVDGGDSSVLFGLASFAEGVDLPGAYCEHVVIAKIPFSVPDDPVEAALAEWIEARGGNPFMEISVPDASLKLVQACGRLLRTEEDRGTITLLDRRLVTQRYGKAILNALPPFRREIS
;
A
#
# COMPACT_ATOMS: atom_id res chain seq x y z
N ILE A 1 -0.59 -12.43 6.41
CA ILE A 1 -1.09 -11.06 6.69
C ILE A 1 -2.04 -11.08 7.87
N THR A 2 -3.19 -11.75 7.81
CA THR A 2 -4.20 -11.79 8.88
C THR A 2 -3.66 -11.99 10.30
N ARG A 3 -2.80 -13.00 10.52
CA ARG A 3 -2.22 -13.27 11.85
C ARG A 3 -1.17 -12.27 12.31
N ALA A 4 -0.44 -11.68 11.36
CA ALA A 4 0.69 -10.80 11.65
C ALA A 4 0.28 -9.32 11.74
N LEU A 5 -0.82 -8.94 11.08
CA LEU A 5 -1.25 -7.54 10.98
C LEU A 5 -1.39 -6.88 12.37
N PRO A 6 -2.04 -7.51 13.38
CA PRO A 6 -2.14 -6.92 14.71
C PRO A 6 -0.81 -6.51 15.34
N GLN A 7 0.19 -7.39 15.24
CA GLN A 7 1.52 -7.17 15.79
C GLN A 7 2.32 -6.18 14.94
N LEU A 8 2.13 -6.21 13.62
CA LEU A 8 2.85 -5.33 12.70
C LEU A 8 2.50 -3.85 12.95
N VAL A 9 1.24 -3.56 13.22
CA VAL A 9 0.74 -2.16 13.31
C VAL A 9 0.66 -1.66 14.75
N GLU A 10 1.12 -2.46 15.71
CA GLU A 10 1.15 -2.12 17.12
C GLU A 10 1.97 -0.83 17.34
N GLY A 11 1.45 0.06 18.18
CA GLY A 11 2.07 1.36 18.47
C GLY A 11 1.79 2.47 17.45
N SER A 12 1.18 2.15 16.30
CA SER A 12 0.75 3.15 15.33
C SER A 12 -0.68 3.63 15.61
N ARG A 13 -0.93 4.94 15.55
CA ARG A 13 -2.27 5.52 15.73
C ARG A 13 -3.11 5.32 14.48
N GLY A 14 -2.62 5.82 13.35
CA GLY A 14 -3.25 5.68 12.05
C GLY A 14 -2.46 4.74 11.15
N THR A 15 -3.11 3.71 10.62
CA THR A 15 -2.49 2.77 9.67
C THR A 15 -3.28 2.71 8.37
N LEU A 16 -2.58 2.69 7.24
CA LEU A 16 -3.14 2.42 5.92
C LEU A 16 -2.62 1.07 5.39
N VAL A 17 -3.52 0.13 5.13
CA VAL A 17 -3.22 -1.19 4.55
C VAL A 17 -3.72 -1.24 3.11
N LEU A 18 -2.80 -1.40 2.18
CA LEU A 18 -3.06 -1.42 0.74
C LEU A 18 -3.01 -2.85 0.19
N PHE A 19 -4.09 -3.22 -0.48
CA PHE A 19 -4.25 -4.53 -1.10
C PHE A 19 -4.21 -4.46 -2.62
N SER A 20 -3.73 -5.54 -3.24
CA SER A 20 -3.69 -5.68 -4.70
C SER A 20 -5.02 -6.10 -5.31
N SER A 21 -5.94 -6.67 -4.51
CA SER A 21 -7.26 -7.07 -4.98
C SER A 21 -8.31 -6.97 -3.88
N ARG A 22 -9.56 -6.74 -4.28
CA ARG A 22 -10.70 -6.67 -3.35
C ARG A 22 -10.92 -7.98 -2.62
N LYS A 23 -10.73 -9.12 -3.31
CA LYS A 23 -10.79 -10.45 -2.70
C LYS A 23 -9.78 -10.59 -1.56
N GLN A 24 -8.51 -10.24 -1.79
CA GLN A 24 -7.48 -10.33 -0.74
C GLN A 24 -7.80 -9.43 0.46
N MET A 25 -8.28 -8.21 0.22
CA MET A 25 -8.69 -7.28 1.26
C MET A 25 -9.81 -7.87 2.13
N GLN A 26 -10.83 -8.44 1.49
CA GLN A 26 -11.97 -9.05 2.17
C GLN A 26 -11.55 -10.30 2.94
N ASP A 27 -10.77 -11.19 2.32
CA ASP A 27 -10.26 -12.42 2.95
C ASP A 27 -9.42 -12.09 4.21
N VAL A 28 -8.63 -11.01 4.19
CA VAL A 28 -7.88 -10.57 5.38
C VAL A 28 -8.80 -10.01 6.45
N PHE A 29 -9.76 -9.15 6.11
CA PHE A 29 -10.71 -8.58 7.07
C PHE A 29 -11.56 -9.65 7.75
N ASP A 30 -12.09 -10.60 6.98
CA ASP A 30 -12.93 -11.69 7.48
C ASP A 30 -12.15 -12.70 8.33
N GLY A 31 -10.82 -12.71 8.20
CA GLY A 31 -9.95 -13.50 9.05
C GLY A 31 -9.51 -12.82 10.35
N LEU A 32 -9.74 -11.51 10.53
CA LEU A 32 -9.41 -10.80 11.77
C LEU A 32 -10.40 -11.16 12.89
N ASP A 33 -9.95 -11.07 14.14
CA ASP A 33 -10.84 -11.24 15.30
C ASP A 33 -11.86 -10.10 15.42
N ARG A 34 -12.96 -10.36 16.12
CA ARG A 34 -14.11 -9.44 16.22
C ARG A 34 -13.72 -8.07 16.75
N ASP A 35 -12.84 -8.00 17.74
CA ASP A 35 -12.40 -6.71 18.31
C ASP A 35 -11.46 -5.96 17.39
N TRP A 36 -10.67 -6.66 16.59
CA TRP A 36 -9.85 -6.06 15.54
C TRP A 36 -10.69 -5.48 14.42
N ARG A 37 -11.74 -6.18 13.98
CA ARG A 37 -12.64 -5.68 12.92
C ARG A 37 -13.30 -4.34 13.29
N LYS A 38 -13.52 -4.04 14.57
CA LYS A 38 -14.07 -2.76 15.03
C LYS A 38 -13.12 -1.57 14.78
N GLN A 39 -11.81 -1.83 14.67
CA GLN A 39 -10.78 -0.83 14.43
C GLN A 39 -10.49 -0.62 12.94
N VAL A 40 -11.02 -1.50 12.08
CA VAL A 40 -10.76 -1.47 10.63
C VAL A 40 -11.91 -0.85 9.87
N PHE A 41 -11.63 0.15 9.03
CA PHE A 41 -12.58 0.67 8.05
C PHE A 41 -12.16 0.27 6.64
N ILE A 42 -13.08 -0.38 5.92
CA ILE A 42 -12.84 -0.90 4.57
C ILE A 42 -13.44 0.02 3.51
N GLN A 43 -12.66 0.30 2.46
CA GLN A 43 -13.13 0.94 1.24
C GLN A 43 -14.27 0.13 0.58
N GLY A 44 -15.42 0.76 0.39
CA GLY A 44 -16.56 0.20 -0.35
C GLY A 44 -17.77 -0.18 0.51
N ASN A 45 -17.68 -0.10 1.84
CA ASN A 45 -18.84 -0.23 2.74
C ASN A 45 -19.51 1.14 3.02
N LEU A 46 -18.73 2.21 2.95
CA LEU A 46 -19.15 3.60 3.12
C LEU A 46 -18.55 4.45 1.99
N SER A 47 -19.01 5.69 1.86
CA SER A 47 -18.32 6.64 0.99
C SER A 47 -16.86 6.82 1.44
N LYS A 48 -15.98 7.19 0.51
CA LYS A 48 -14.57 7.48 0.82
C LYS A 48 -14.45 8.53 1.92
N GLN A 49 -15.27 9.58 1.86
CA GLN A 49 -15.23 10.67 2.82
C GLN A 49 -15.68 10.24 4.22
N GLU A 50 -16.76 9.48 4.34
CA GLU A 50 -17.21 8.95 5.64
C GLU A 50 -16.20 7.97 6.26
N THR A 51 -15.56 7.14 5.43
CA THR A 51 -14.49 6.22 5.86
C THR A 51 -13.34 7.00 6.49
N LEU A 52 -12.89 8.07 5.82
CA LEU A 52 -11.83 8.94 6.33
C LEU A 52 -12.24 9.70 7.59
N ASN A 53 -13.47 10.22 7.65
CA ASN A 53 -13.98 10.94 8.82
C ASN A 53 -14.02 10.04 10.06
N LYS A 54 -14.52 8.80 9.92
CA LYS A 54 -14.54 7.82 11.02
C LYS A 54 -13.13 7.45 11.46
N HIS A 55 -12.21 7.31 10.52
CA HIS A 55 -10.81 7.05 10.83
C HIS A 55 -10.18 8.18 11.64
N LYS A 56 -10.32 9.43 11.19
CA LYS A 56 -9.81 10.62 11.89
C LYS A 56 -10.42 10.75 13.28
N ALA A 57 -11.74 10.60 13.40
CA ALA A 57 -12.43 10.68 14.69
C ALA A 57 -11.94 9.65 15.73
N ARG A 58 -11.56 8.44 15.30
CA ARG A 58 -10.93 7.45 16.21
C ARG A 58 -9.56 7.92 16.68
N VAL A 59 -8.71 8.34 15.74
CA VAL A 59 -7.35 8.82 16.04
C VAL A 59 -7.39 10.04 16.96
N ASP A 60 -8.29 10.98 16.72
CA ASP A 60 -8.50 12.17 17.57
C ASP A 60 -9.00 11.80 18.97
N GLY A 61 -9.77 10.70 19.09
CA GLY A 61 -10.21 10.13 20.36
C GLY A 61 -9.12 9.37 21.12
N GLY A 62 -7.91 9.26 20.58
CA GLY A 62 -6.79 8.53 21.17
C GLY A 62 -6.77 7.03 20.87
N ASP A 63 -7.71 6.54 20.05
CA ASP A 63 -7.79 5.14 19.64
C ASP A 63 -6.96 4.88 18.38
N SER A 64 -6.38 3.67 18.29
CA SER A 64 -5.83 3.17 17.03
C SER A 64 -6.93 2.93 15.98
N SER A 65 -6.56 3.12 14.72
CA SER A 65 -7.46 3.09 13.58
C SER A 65 -6.76 2.60 12.33
N VAL A 66 -7.37 1.66 11.61
CA VAL A 66 -6.78 1.01 10.43
C VAL A 66 -7.69 1.19 9.22
N LEU A 67 -7.14 1.68 8.11
CA LEU A 67 -7.81 1.81 6.83
C LEU A 67 -7.41 0.66 5.92
N PHE A 68 -8.39 -0.07 5.40
CA PHE A 68 -8.20 -1.05 4.35
C PHE A 68 -8.63 -0.45 3.01
N GLY A 69 -7.73 -0.43 2.04
CA GLY A 69 -8.00 0.07 0.70
C GLY A 69 -7.27 -0.73 -0.37
N LEU A 70 -7.71 -0.57 -1.62
CA LEU A 70 -6.92 -1.02 -2.77
C LEU A 70 -5.74 -0.07 -3.00
N ALA A 71 -4.75 -0.47 -3.81
CA ALA A 71 -3.63 0.41 -4.15
C ALA A 71 -4.09 1.79 -4.66
N SER A 72 -5.14 1.83 -5.48
CA SER A 72 -5.76 3.09 -5.97
C SER A 72 -6.42 3.93 -4.87
N PHE A 73 -6.74 3.35 -3.71
CA PHE A 73 -7.28 4.12 -2.59
C PHE A 73 -6.25 5.12 -2.05
N ALA A 74 -4.96 4.79 -2.10
CA ALA A 74 -3.90 5.71 -1.68
C ALA A 74 -3.89 6.99 -2.53
N GLU A 75 -4.45 6.96 -3.73
CA GLU A 75 -4.57 8.15 -4.58
C GLU A 75 -5.67 9.08 -4.04
N GLY A 76 -5.29 10.32 -3.73
CA GLY A 76 -6.21 11.36 -3.26
C GLY A 76 -6.74 11.16 -1.83
N VAL A 77 -6.06 10.38 -0.99
CA VAL A 77 -6.34 10.31 0.46
C VAL A 77 -5.45 11.29 1.23
N ASP A 78 -6.08 12.08 2.08
CA ASP A 78 -5.43 13.13 2.87
C ASP A 78 -5.37 12.81 4.37
N LEU A 79 -4.25 12.21 4.80
CA LEU A 79 -4.00 11.71 6.15
C LEU A 79 -2.64 12.21 6.69
N PRO A 80 -2.54 13.48 7.13
CA PRO A 80 -1.30 14.00 7.72
C PRO A 80 -1.04 13.46 9.14
N GLY A 81 0.24 13.35 9.52
CA GLY A 81 0.68 13.07 10.89
C GLY A 81 0.09 11.79 11.48
N ALA A 82 -0.53 11.91 12.66
CA ALA A 82 -1.11 10.80 13.43
C ALA A 82 -2.13 9.94 12.64
N TYR A 83 -2.74 10.51 11.60
CA TYR A 83 -3.70 9.80 10.77
C TYR A 83 -3.04 8.77 9.82
N CYS A 84 -1.73 8.82 9.62
CA CYS A 84 -1.02 7.80 8.84
C CYS A 84 0.45 7.71 9.27
N GLU A 85 0.71 6.91 10.30
CA GLU A 85 2.05 6.63 10.82
C GLU A 85 2.62 5.31 10.28
N HIS A 86 1.77 4.47 9.69
CA HIS A 86 2.19 3.19 9.12
C HIS A 86 1.45 2.90 7.82
N VAL A 87 2.21 2.62 6.75
CA VAL A 87 1.68 2.08 5.50
C VAL A 87 2.09 0.61 5.37
N VAL A 88 1.12 -0.28 5.26
CA VAL A 88 1.34 -1.71 5.00
C VAL A 88 0.90 -2.03 3.58
N ILE A 89 1.81 -2.57 2.77
CA ILE A 89 1.52 -2.93 1.38
C ILE A 89 1.56 -4.45 1.29
N ALA A 90 0.39 -5.06 1.09
CA ALA A 90 0.21 -6.51 1.09
C ALA A 90 0.96 -7.22 -0.04
N LYS A 91 1.14 -6.54 -1.18
CA LYS A 91 1.77 -7.06 -2.39
C LYS A 91 2.21 -5.91 -3.30
N ILE A 92 3.28 -6.09 -4.07
CA ILE A 92 3.71 -5.10 -5.07
C ILE A 92 2.56 -4.83 -6.06
N PRO A 93 2.17 -3.56 -6.29
CA PRO A 93 1.03 -3.18 -7.10
C PRO A 93 1.36 -3.17 -8.59
N PHE A 94 1.60 -4.35 -9.18
CA PHE A 94 1.70 -4.46 -10.62
C PHE A 94 0.34 -4.24 -11.28
N SER A 95 0.30 -3.40 -12.31
CA SER A 95 -0.85 -3.26 -13.18
C SER A 95 -1.11 -4.53 -13.97
N VAL A 96 -2.38 -4.79 -14.25
CA VAL A 96 -2.75 -5.68 -15.34
C VAL A 96 -2.82 -4.78 -16.57
N PRO A 97 -2.08 -5.07 -17.64
CA PRO A 97 -2.20 -4.31 -18.88
C PRO A 97 -3.54 -4.69 -19.54
N ASP A 98 -4.57 -3.92 -19.23
CA ASP A 98 -5.90 -4.01 -19.83
C ASP A 98 -6.15 -2.93 -20.89
N ASP A 99 -5.22 -1.98 -21.03
CA ASP A 99 -5.26 -0.91 -22.01
C ASP A 99 -4.62 -1.32 -23.36
N PRO A 100 -5.30 -1.12 -24.51
CA PRO A 100 -4.76 -1.44 -25.84
C PRO A 100 -3.45 -0.71 -26.20
N VAL A 101 -3.22 0.49 -25.67
CA VAL A 101 -1.99 1.26 -25.88
C VAL A 101 -0.84 0.62 -25.12
N GLU A 102 -1.07 0.19 -23.88
CA GLU A 102 -0.07 -0.55 -23.10
C GLU A 102 0.30 -1.88 -23.77
N ALA A 103 -0.68 -2.58 -24.35
CA ALA A 103 -0.45 -3.80 -25.11
C ALA A 103 0.43 -3.55 -26.35
N ALA A 104 0.11 -2.52 -27.14
CA ALA A 104 0.91 -2.15 -28.32
C ALA A 104 2.34 -1.72 -27.93
N LEU A 105 2.51 -1.00 -26.82
CA LEU A 105 3.82 -0.64 -26.31
C LEU A 105 4.61 -1.87 -25.87
N ALA A 106 3.97 -2.83 -25.20
CA ALA A 106 4.60 -4.08 -24.81
C ALA A 106 5.06 -4.88 -26.04
N GLU A 107 4.22 -5.04 -27.06
CA GLU A 107 4.58 -5.72 -28.32
C GLU A 107 5.76 -5.04 -29.00
N TRP A 108 5.81 -3.71 -29.03
CA TRP A 108 6.93 -2.97 -29.59
C TRP A 108 8.24 -3.18 -28.82
N ILE A 109 8.18 -3.25 -27.48
CA ILE A 109 9.34 -3.56 -26.64
C ILE A 109 9.84 -4.98 -26.89
N GLU A 110 8.93 -5.95 -27.04
CA GLU A 110 9.30 -7.34 -27.34
C GLU A 110 9.92 -7.46 -28.74
N ALA A 111 9.36 -6.78 -29.74
CA ALA A 111 9.85 -6.81 -31.12
C ALA A 111 11.30 -6.32 -31.27
N ARG A 112 11.77 -5.44 -30.37
CA ARG A 112 13.16 -4.98 -30.31
C ARG A 112 14.06 -5.80 -29.36
N GLY A 113 13.56 -6.93 -28.83
CA GLY A 113 14.28 -7.82 -27.92
C GLY A 113 14.32 -7.37 -26.46
N GLY A 114 13.47 -6.41 -26.07
CA GLY A 114 13.34 -5.91 -24.70
C GLY A 114 12.43 -6.77 -23.82
N ASN A 115 12.22 -6.33 -22.58
CA ASN A 115 11.34 -7.01 -21.62
C ASN A 115 10.30 -6.00 -21.08
N PRO A 116 9.03 -6.06 -21.54
CA PRO A 116 7.98 -5.14 -21.12
C PRO A 116 7.76 -5.12 -19.60
N PHE A 117 7.89 -6.27 -18.94
CA PHE A 117 7.74 -6.35 -17.49
C PHE A 117 8.83 -5.52 -16.78
N MET A 118 10.06 -5.57 -17.26
CA MET A 118 11.17 -4.80 -16.68
C MET A 118 11.13 -3.32 -17.07
N GLU A 119 10.67 -2.99 -18.27
CA GLU A 119 10.71 -1.63 -18.83
C GLU A 119 9.43 -0.82 -18.57
N ILE A 120 8.29 -1.48 -18.32
CA ILE A 120 7.00 -0.84 -18.06
C ILE A 120 6.51 -1.20 -16.65
N SER A 121 6.27 -2.48 -16.38
CA SER A 121 5.55 -2.90 -15.17
C SER A 121 6.34 -2.62 -13.88
N VAL A 122 7.66 -2.82 -13.90
CA VAL A 122 8.53 -2.53 -12.74
C VAL A 122 8.61 -1.03 -12.44
N PRO A 123 8.86 -0.14 -13.42
CA PRO A 123 8.77 1.30 -13.21
C PRO A 123 7.40 1.79 -12.72
N ASP A 124 6.30 1.31 -13.31
CA ASP A 124 4.94 1.68 -12.88
C ASP A 124 4.67 1.26 -11.43
N ALA A 125 4.99 0.01 -11.07
CA ALA A 125 4.86 -0.47 -9.69
C ALA A 125 5.74 0.33 -8.72
N SER A 126 6.94 0.74 -9.15
CA SER A 126 7.84 1.58 -8.34
C SER A 126 7.22 2.95 -8.08
N LEU A 127 6.66 3.59 -9.09
CA LEU A 127 5.99 4.88 -8.98
C LEU A 127 4.81 4.82 -8.00
N LYS A 128 3.95 3.79 -8.12
CA LYS A 128 2.82 3.58 -7.21
C LYS A 128 3.26 3.38 -5.77
N LEU A 129 4.34 2.64 -5.55
CA LEU A 129 4.92 2.47 -4.21
C LEU A 129 5.44 3.80 -3.67
N VAL A 130 6.16 4.59 -4.48
CA VAL A 130 6.64 5.94 -4.08
C VAL A 130 5.46 6.84 -3.71
N GLN A 131 4.38 6.83 -4.48
CA GLN A 131 3.16 7.60 -4.19
C GLN A 131 2.49 7.15 -2.89
N ALA A 132 2.43 5.85 -2.62
CA ALA A 132 1.95 5.31 -1.35
C ALA A 132 2.84 5.77 -0.18
N CYS A 133 4.16 5.80 -0.37
CA CYS A 133 5.12 6.30 0.63
C CYS A 133 4.93 7.80 0.89
N GLY A 134 4.64 8.60 -0.14
CA GLY A 134 4.35 10.04 -0.01
C GLY A 134 3.11 10.37 0.81
N ARG A 135 2.28 9.37 1.16
CA ARG A 135 1.18 9.55 2.13
C ARG A 135 1.67 9.63 3.57
N LEU A 136 2.78 8.96 3.86
CA LEU A 136 3.40 8.89 5.18
C LEU A 136 4.28 10.11 5.49
N LEU A 137 4.99 10.62 4.47
CA LEU A 137 5.96 11.72 4.60
C LEU A 137 5.42 12.97 3.90
N ARG A 138 4.67 13.81 4.62
CA ARG A 138 4.08 15.05 4.08
C ARG A 138 4.78 16.30 4.58
N THR A 139 5.31 16.25 5.79
CA THR A 139 6.11 17.30 6.41
C THR A 139 7.49 16.76 6.79
N GLU A 140 8.46 17.65 7.03
CA GLU A 140 9.81 17.26 7.45
C GLU A 140 9.84 16.60 8.84
N GLU A 141 8.82 16.84 9.65
CA GLU A 141 8.68 16.26 10.99
C GLU A 141 7.95 14.91 10.99
N ASP A 142 7.27 14.58 9.88
CA ASP A 142 6.54 13.33 9.78
C ASP A 142 7.51 12.14 9.85
N ARG A 143 7.17 11.20 10.72
CA ARG A 143 7.83 9.91 10.84
C ARG A 143 6.82 8.81 10.64
N GLY A 144 7.27 7.72 10.08
CA GLY A 144 6.44 6.53 10.01
C GLY A 144 7.18 5.32 9.49
N THR A 145 6.42 4.24 9.39
CA THR A 145 6.92 2.94 8.95
C THR A 145 6.23 2.54 7.65
N ILE A 146 6.98 1.86 6.78
CA ILE A 146 6.41 1.21 5.59
C ILE A 146 6.77 -0.27 5.65
N THR A 147 5.76 -1.12 5.66
CA THR A 147 5.94 -2.58 5.65
C THR A 147 5.48 -3.14 4.33
N LEU A 148 6.40 -3.72 3.57
CA LEU A 148 6.13 -4.39 2.30
C LEU A 148 6.08 -5.90 2.54
N LEU A 149 4.90 -6.51 2.48
CA LEU A 149 4.68 -7.94 2.75
C LEU A 149 4.86 -8.81 1.49
N ASP A 150 5.83 -8.48 0.64
CA ASP A 150 6.09 -9.17 -0.62
C ASP A 150 7.55 -9.64 -0.71
N ARG A 151 7.77 -10.94 -0.52
CA ARG A 151 9.11 -11.56 -0.57
C ARG A 151 9.83 -11.31 -1.90
N ARG A 152 9.09 -11.02 -2.99
CA ARG A 152 9.69 -10.78 -4.30
C ARG A 152 10.62 -9.57 -4.33
N LEU A 153 10.48 -8.62 -3.40
CA LEU A 153 11.43 -7.51 -3.26
C LEU A 153 12.85 -7.97 -2.94
N VAL A 154 12.99 -9.10 -2.25
CA VAL A 154 14.28 -9.67 -1.85
C VAL A 154 14.70 -10.78 -2.81
N THR A 155 13.76 -11.60 -3.27
CA THR A 155 14.09 -12.80 -4.06
C THR A 155 14.23 -12.53 -5.55
N GLN A 156 13.60 -11.49 -6.10
CA GLN A 156 13.59 -11.21 -7.53
C GLN A 156 14.60 -10.12 -7.89
N ARG A 157 15.23 -10.25 -9.06
CA ARG A 157 16.23 -9.29 -9.56
C ARG A 157 15.69 -7.86 -9.63
N TYR A 158 14.42 -7.69 -10.01
CA TYR A 158 13.77 -6.38 -10.08
C TYR A 158 13.51 -5.75 -8.71
N GLY A 159 13.51 -6.53 -7.62
CA GLY A 159 13.21 -6.03 -6.29
C GLY A 159 14.17 -4.93 -5.85
N LYS A 160 15.45 -5.05 -6.21
CA LYS A 160 16.46 -4.00 -5.98
C LYS A 160 16.13 -2.69 -6.71
N ALA A 161 15.61 -2.77 -7.93
CA ALA A 161 15.22 -1.57 -8.68
C ALA A 161 14.04 -0.85 -7.99
N ILE A 162 13.03 -1.61 -7.55
CA ILE A 162 11.90 -1.07 -6.80
C ILE A 162 12.37 -0.40 -5.50
N LEU A 163 13.18 -1.09 -4.70
CA LEU A 163 13.69 -0.56 -3.43
C LEU A 163 14.53 0.71 -3.61
N ASN A 164 15.27 0.82 -4.71
CA ASN A 164 16.08 1.99 -5.01
C ASN A 164 15.26 3.19 -5.51
N ALA A 165 14.04 2.97 -6.01
CA ALA A 165 13.13 4.04 -6.38
C ALA A 165 12.45 4.68 -5.16
N LEU A 166 12.37 3.95 -4.03
CA LEU A 166 11.79 4.47 -2.79
C LEU A 166 12.68 5.58 -2.19
N PRO A 167 12.07 6.53 -1.44
CA PRO A 167 12.80 7.45 -0.58
C PRO A 167 13.85 6.75 0.30
N PRO A 168 14.87 7.46 0.80
CA PRO A 168 16.01 6.88 1.52
C PRO A 168 15.65 6.42 2.95
N PHE A 169 14.71 5.50 3.07
CA PHE A 169 14.32 4.87 4.32
C PHE A 169 15.46 4.01 4.87
N ARG A 170 15.56 3.94 6.19
CA ARG A 170 16.24 2.83 6.87
C ARG A 170 15.50 1.54 6.50
N ARG A 171 16.23 0.55 6.02
CA ARG A 171 15.67 -0.73 5.56
C ARG A 171 15.94 -1.81 6.59
N GLU A 172 14.89 -2.52 6.99
CA GLU A 172 14.98 -3.74 7.80
C GLU A 172 14.37 -4.89 7.00
N ILE A 173 15.15 -5.94 6.77
CA ILE A 173 14.75 -7.10 5.96
C ILE A 173 14.74 -8.31 6.90
N SER A 174 13.59 -8.96 7.01
CA SER A 174 13.34 -10.12 7.87
C SER A 174 12.60 -11.24 7.15
#